data_AF-A0A8H6CF24-F1
#
_entry.id   AF-A0A8H6CF24-F1
#
_cell.length_a   1.000
_cell.length_b   1.000
_cell.length_c   1.000
_cell.angle_alpha   90.00
_cell.angle_beta   90.00
_cell.angle_gamma   90.00
#
_symmetry.space_group_name_H-M   'P 1'
#
loop_
_entity.id
_entity.type
_entity.pdbx_description
1 polymer ?
#
loop_
_entity_poly.entity_id
_entity_poly.type
_entity_poly.pdbx_seq_one_letter_code
_entity_poly.pdbx_strand_id
1 'polypeptide(L)'
;MAESAQEMQISMKPLLDTGEGADLTLVCRGKTWKVHSSYLWPRSSWFKAVCKGGFKESETQRIELPEEEPSMVYRMLQHLYMQTYTVDLGLDRFWSRNDSWAKTRLHVHAQMYSLGDKYDLPGLKKEAARRFNEDIRIPGDSKSEILTLLSVVPIVYTTTPDTDRGLRNHVVRQVFQRYGIASKHFVEELDTALEVRQFARDIIVLHSKRSAKGKYAALAREMYRIWHRYVRPLLAATIASFPSAATLQARLLMLVTLICSLTVVIVLGFILLGYALTLLEQRYGPHSVWARHLARVNSN
;
A
#
# COMPACT_ATOMS: atom_id res chain seq x y z
N MET A 1 20.03 -18.04 17.30
CA MET A 1 18.59 -18.42 17.21
C MET A 1 18.00 -18.23 15.82
N ALA A 2 18.22 -17.10 15.13
CA ALA A 2 17.70 -16.91 13.76
C ALA A 2 18.36 -17.84 12.73
N GLU A 3 19.68 -18.01 12.82
CA GLU A 3 20.48 -18.86 11.93
C GLU A 3 20.11 -20.34 12.04
N SER A 4 19.97 -20.85 13.27
CA SER A 4 19.52 -22.23 13.53
C SER A 4 18.09 -22.51 13.04
N ALA A 5 17.20 -21.51 13.07
CA ALA A 5 15.84 -21.66 12.54
C ALA A 5 15.82 -21.70 11.00
N GLN A 6 16.75 -20.97 10.36
CA GLN A 6 16.88 -20.93 8.91
C GLN A 6 17.52 -22.21 8.35
N GLU A 7 18.52 -22.78 9.04
CA GLU A 7 19.11 -24.08 8.71
C GLU A 7 18.07 -25.21 8.79
N MET A 8 17.24 -25.20 9.83
CA MET A 8 16.14 -26.16 10.00
C MET A 8 15.07 -26.03 8.90
N GLN A 9 14.83 -24.82 8.39
CA GLN A 9 13.89 -24.61 7.28
C GLN A 9 14.44 -25.13 5.95
N ILE A 10 15.75 -24.97 5.71
CA ILE A 10 16.42 -25.44 4.49
C ILE A 10 16.49 -26.98 4.48
N SER A 11 16.71 -27.61 5.64
CA SER A 11 16.77 -29.08 5.74
C SER A 11 15.45 -29.79 5.44
N MET A 12 14.32 -29.06 5.37
CA MET A 12 13.02 -29.61 4.96
C MET A 12 12.85 -29.70 3.43
N LYS A 13 13.78 -29.14 2.65
CA LYS A 13 13.69 -29.15 1.18
C LYS A 13 13.63 -30.55 0.55
N PRO A 14 14.46 -31.52 0.96
CA PRO A 14 14.41 -32.87 0.39
C PRO A 14 13.04 -33.53 0.53
N LEU A 15 12.32 -33.28 1.63
CA LEU A 15 10.98 -33.85 1.85
C LEU A 15 9.95 -33.38 0.82
N LEU A 16 10.07 -32.14 0.35
CA LEU A 16 9.21 -31.62 -0.72
C LEU A 16 9.62 -32.18 -2.10
N ASP A 17 10.93 -32.33 -2.33
CA ASP A 17 11.46 -32.76 -3.62
C ASP A 17 11.27 -34.26 -3.87
N THR A 18 11.42 -35.11 -2.83
CA THR A 18 11.26 -36.57 -2.93
C THR A 18 9.84 -37.03 -2.63
N GLY A 19 9.14 -36.35 -1.72
CA GLY A 19 7.85 -36.79 -1.20
C GLY A 19 7.92 -38.08 -0.37
N GLU A 20 9.10 -38.44 0.13
CA GLU A 20 9.28 -39.63 0.97
C GLU A 20 8.50 -39.47 2.28
N GLY A 21 7.59 -40.42 2.56
CA GLY A 21 6.72 -40.37 3.75
C GLY A 21 5.47 -39.51 3.59
N ALA A 22 5.20 -38.97 2.39
CA ALA A 22 4.02 -38.15 2.12
C ALA A 22 2.71 -38.95 2.21
N ASP A 23 1.72 -38.34 2.83
CA ASP A 23 0.37 -38.88 3.06
C ASP A 23 -0.71 -38.21 2.19
N LEU A 24 -0.35 -37.16 1.44
CA LEU A 24 -1.26 -36.37 0.63
C LEU A 24 -0.71 -36.16 -0.79
N THR A 25 -1.59 -36.17 -1.79
CA THR A 25 -1.22 -35.91 -3.19
C THR A 25 -1.86 -34.62 -3.68
N LEU A 26 -1.07 -33.65 -4.12
CA LEU A 26 -1.55 -32.41 -4.73
C LEU A 26 -1.35 -32.46 -6.25
N VAL A 27 -2.40 -32.14 -7.01
CA VAL A 27 -2.36 -32.12 -8.47
C VAL A 27 -2.78 -30.76 -9.02
N CYS A 28 -1.97 -30.23 -9.94
CA CYS A 28 -2.21 -28.97 -10.62
C CYS A 28 -1.87 -29.13 -12.11
N ARG A 29 -2.87 -29.06 -13.00
CA ARG A 29 -2.69 -29.07 -14.47
C ARG A 29 -1.70 -30.15 -14.98
N GLY A 30 -1.88 -31.39 -14.53
CA GLY A 30 -1.04 -32.54 -14.93
C GLY A 30 0.29 -32.66 -14.18
N LYS A 31 0.62 -31.72 -13.29
CA LYS A 31 1.74 -31.83 -12.36
C LYS A 31 1.26 -32.38 -11.02
N THR A 32 2.03 -33.26 -10.42
CA THR A 32 1.69 -33.96 -9.18
C THR A 32 2.82 -33.82 -8.17
N TRP A 33 2.49 -33.50 -6.92
CA TRP A 33 3.41 -33.49 -5.79
C TRP A 33 2.88 -34.39 -4.68
N LYS A 34 3.80 -35.18 -4.11
CA LYS A 34 3.57 -35.93 -2.88
C LYS A 34 3.99 -35.04 -1.71
N VAL A 35 3.03 -34.69 -0.84
CA VAL A 35 3.22 -33.69 0.22
C VAL A 35 2.76 -34.25 1.57
N HIS A 36 3.26 -33.67 2.67
CA HIS A 36 2.87 -34.11 4.00
C HIS A 36 1.86 -33.15 4.60
N SER A 37 0.71 -33.70 4.99
CA SER A 37 -0.39 -32.97 5.61
C SER A 37 0.05 -32.22 6.89
N SER A 38 1.02 -32.77 7.62
CA SER A 38 1.61 -32.22 8.84
C SER A 38 2.32 -30.87 8.63
N TYR A 39 2.83 -30.57 7.42
CA TYR A 39 3.39 -29.25 7.10
C TYR A 39 2.32 -28.23 6.67
N LEU A 40 1.20 -28.71 6.12
CA LEU A 40 0.14 -27.90 5.54
C LEU A 40 -0.86 -27.41 6.60
N TRP A 41 -1.44 -28.33 7.40
CA TRP A 41 -2.53 -28.01 8.32
C TRP A 41 -2.22 -26.95 9.37
N PRO A 42 -1.03 -26.92 10.00
CA PRO A 42 -0.72 -25.90 11.01
C PRO A 42 -0.63 -24.49 10.41
N ARG A 43 -0.48 -24.39 9.08
CA ARG A 43 -0.21 -23.14 8.37
C ARG A 43 -1.38 -22.63 7.54
N SER A 44 -2.40 -23.46 7.32
CA SER A 44 -3.60 -23.09 6.58
C SER A 44 -4.84 -23.79 7.13
N SER A 45 -5.83 -22.98 7.52
CA SER A 45 -7.12 -23.52 7.93
C SER A 45 -7.87 -24.15 6.75
N TRP A 46 -7.65 -23.65 5.53
CA TRP A 46 -8.21 -24.22 4.31
C TRP A 46 -7.71 -25.65 4.08
N PHE A 47 -6.39 -25.87 4.10
CA PHE A 47 -5.82 -27.22 3.94
C PHE A 47 -6.26 -28.16 5.07
N LYS A 48 -6.38 -27.64 6.30
CA LYS A 48 -6.91 -28.40 7.43
C LYS A 48 -8.37 -28.82 7.19
N ALA A 49 -9.20 -27.90 6.70
CA ALA A 49 -10.62 -28.13 6.43
C ALA A 49 -10.82 -29.11 5.26
N VAL A 50 -10.07 -28.97 4.16
CA VAL A 50 -10.19 -29.87 3.00
C VAL A 50 -9.77 -31.31 3.36
N CYS A 51 -8.70 -31.48 4.14
CA CYS A 51 -8.23 -32.81 4.51
C CYS A 51 -9.00 -33.46 5.68
N LYS A 52 -9.72 -32.69 6.52
CA LYS A 52 -10.41 -33.23 7.71
C LYS A 52 -11.92 -33.01 7.73
N GLY A 53 -12.47 -32.25 6.78
CA GLY A 53 -13.86 -31.80 6.78
C GLY A 53 -14.88 -32.81 6.29
N GLY A 54 -14.47 -34.04 5.97
CA GLY A 54 -15.38 -35.08 5.44
C GLY A 54 -15.74 -34.88 3.96
N PHE A 55 -14.98 -34.09 3.22
CA PHE A 55 -15.13 -33.95 1.76
C PHE A 55 -14.37 -35.05 1.02
N LYS A 56 -14.62 -35.20 -0.30
CA LYS A 56 -14.00 -36.24 -1.14
C LYS A 56 -12.47 -36.26 -1.04
N GLU A 57 -11.86 -35.10 -0.82
CA GLU A 57 -10.42 -34.90 -0.66
C GLU A 57 -9.89 -35.55 0.63
N SER A 58 -10.71 -35.59 1.69
CA SER A 58 -10.38 -36.26 2.95
C SER A 58 -10.40 -37.79 2.85
N GLU A 59 -11.20 -38.35 1.94
CA GLU A 59 -11.24 -39.80 1.66
C GLU A 59 -10.14 -40.20 0.67
N THR A 60 -9.97 -39.39 -0.38
CA THR A 60 -9.04 -39.70 -1.48
C THR A 60 -7.60 -39.29 -1.19
N GLN A 61 -7.35 -38.51 -0.14
CA GLN A 61 -6.04 -37.90 0.19
C GLN A 61 -5.43 -37.24 -1.05
N ARG A 62 -6.28 -36.54 -1.80
CA ARG A 62 -5.94 -35.92 -3.07
C ARG A 62 -6.60 -34.55 -3.18
N ILE A 63 -5.80 -33.52 -3.47
CA ILE A 63 -6.26 -32.15 -3.70
C ILE A 63 -5.97 -31.78 -5.14
N GLU A 64 -6.98 -31.29 -5.85
CA GLU A 64 -6.85 -30.81 -7.23
C GLU A 64 -7.01 -29.29 -7.29
N LEU A 65 -6.04 -28.60 -7.88
CA LEU A 65 -6.01 -27.15 -8.06
C LEU A 65 -5.93 -26.81 -9.57
N PRO A 66 -6.94 -27.14 -10.39
CA PRO A 66 -6.87 -26.97 -11.84
C PRO A 66 -6.79 -25.51 -12.29
N GLU A 67 -7.36 -24.59 -11.51
CA GLU A 67 -7.36 -23.16 -11.81
C GLU A 67 -5.99 -22.50 -11.57
N GLU A 68 -5.12 -23.13 -10.77
CA GLU A 68 -3.82 -22.55 -10.40
C GLU A 68 -2.73 -22.83 -11.43
N GLU A 69 -1.68 -22.01 -11.36
CA GLU A 69 -0.48 -22.21 -12.15
C GLU A 69 0.51 -23.14 -11.42
N PRO A 70 1.02 -24.19 -12.07
CA PRO A 70 1.92 -25.15 -11.44
C PRO A 70 3.16 -24.52 -10.80
N SER A 71 3.73 -23.47 -11.42
CA SER A 71 4.89 -22.79 -10.85
C SER A 71 4.57 -22.08 -9.54
N MET A 72 3.33 -21.60 -9.35
CA MET A 72 2.92 -20.96 -8.09
C MET A 72 2.51 -21.93 -7.03
N VAL A 73 1.86 -23.01 -7.42
CA VAL A 73 1.60 -24.11 -6.49
C VAL A 73 2.93 -24.61 -5.92
N TYR A 74 3.96 -24.77 -6.76
CA TYR A 74 5.28 -25.15 -6.27
C TYR A 74 5.89 -24.08 -5.32
N ARG A 75 5.82 -22.79 -5.66
CA ARG A 75 6.27 -21.71 -4.75
C ARG A 75 5.48 -21.68 -3.43
N MET A 76 4.19 -22.00 -3.47
CA MET A 76 3.33 -22.12 -2.27
C MET A 76 3.78 -23.28 -1.40
N LEU A 77 4.08 -24.43 -2.00
CA LEU A 77 4.62 -25.59 -1.30
C LEU A 77 6.00 -25.30 -0.70
N GLN A 78 6.88 -24.61 -1.43
CA GLN A 78 8.15 -24.14 -0.88
C GLN A 78 7.94 -23.29 0.38
N HIS A 79 7.00 -22.35 0.34
CA HIS A 79 6.69 -21.53 1.53
C HIS A 79 6.16 -22.38 2.70
N LEU A 80 5.29 -23.34 2.43
CA LEU A 80 4.74 -24.22 3.46
C LEU A 80 5.82 -25.02 4.19
N TYR A 81 6.86 -25.48 3.48
CA TYR A 81 7.95 -26.26 4.05
C TYR A 81 9.07 -25.40 4.63
N MET A 82 9.47 -24.34 3.91
CA MET A 82 10.71 -23.59 4.16
C MET A 82 10.46 -22.16 4.63
N GLN A 83 9.21 -21.72 4.75
CA GLN A 83 8.82 -20.34 5.10
C GLN A 83 9.34 -19.26 4.13
N THR A 84 9.77 -19.67 2.94
CA THR A 84 10.21 -18.81 1.85
C THR A 84 9.93 -19.48 0.51
N TYR A 85 10.04 -18.73 -0.57
CA TYR A 85 9.81 -19.25 -1.93
C TYR A 85 10.79 -18.62 -2.91
N THR A 86 11.16 -19.39 -3.94
CA THR A 86 12.00 -18.85 -5.00
C THR A 86 11.27 -17.78 -5.79
N VAL A 87 12.01 -16.83 -6.37
CA VAL A 87 11.50 -15.84 -7.34
C VAL A 87 12.26 -15.98 -8.67
N ASP A 88 12.96 -17.11 -8.84
CA ASP A 88 13.59 -17.44 -10.10
C ASP A 88 12.53 -17.57 -11.19
N LEU A 89 12.61 -16.70 -12.20
CA LEU A 89 11.73 -16.69 -13.37
C LEU A 89 12.06 -17.82 -14.35
N GLY A 90 13.24 -18.45 -14.21
CA GLY A 90 13.58 -19.68 -14.92
C GLY A 90 12.65 -20.82 -14.59
N LEU A 91 12.17 -20.90 -13.34
CA LEU A 91 11.19 -21.90 -12.90
C LEU A 91 9.90 -21.86 -13.74
N ASP A 92 9.44 -20.67 -14.13
CA ASP A 92 8.20 -20.52 -14.89
C ASP A 92 8.32 -21.15 -16.29
N ARG A 93 9.52 -21.20 -16.88
CA ARG A 93 9.78 -21.90 -18.15
C ARG A 93 9.78 -23.42 -18.00
N PHE A 94 10.18 -23.96 -16.85
CA PHE A 94 10.19 -25.41 -16.61
C PHE A 94 8.79 -25.97 -16.34
N TRP A 95 7.93 -25.15 -15.71
CA TRP A 95 6.62 -25.60 -15.22
C TRP A 95 5.44 -25.06 -16.04
N SER A 96 5.63 -24.00 -16.85
CA SER A 96 4.62 -23.49 -17.79
C SER A 96 4.89 -23.93 -19.22
N ARG A 97 3.83 -24.26 -19.97
CA ARG A 97 3.91 -24.93 -21.27
C ARG A 97 3.82 -24.00 -22.49
N ASN A 98 3.64 -22.68 -22.29
CA ASN A 98 3.84 -21.61 -23.30
C ASN A 98 3.39 -20.22 -22.81
N ASP A 99 2.68 -20.12 -21.68
CA ASP A 99 2.19 -18.85 -21.14
C ASP A 99 2.96 -18.45 -19.88
N SER A 100 3.98 -17.59 -20.00
CA SER A 100 4.66 -17.01 -18.84
C SER A 100 3.75 -15.94 -18.22
N TRP A 101 2.77 -16.39 -17.46
CA TRP A 101 1.77 -15.58 -16.76
C TRP A 101 2.41 -14.68 -15.66
N ALA A 102 3.59 -15.03 -15.14
CA ALA A 102 4.44 -14.16 -14.33
C ALA A 102 5.57 -13.58 -15.19
N LYS A 103 5.59 -12.25 -15.37
CA LYS A 103 6.59 -11.55 -16.19
C LYS A 103 7.80 -11.07 -15.40
N THR A 104 7.59 -10.76 -14.11
CA THR A 104 8.60 -10.15 -13.24
C THR A 104 8.45 -10.59 -11.79
N ARG A 105 9.44 -10.29 -10.94
CA ARG A 105 9.39 -10.58 -9.49
C ARG A 105 8.15 -10.01 -8.80
N LEU A 106 7.70 -8.82 -9.21
CA LEU A 106 6.48 -8.20 -8.68
C LEU A 106 5.23 -9.03 -8.98
N HIS A 107 5.14 -9.66 -10.16
CA HIS A 107 4.03 -10.54 -10.51
C HIS A 107 3.99 -11.73 -9.56
N VAL A 108 5.14 -12.41 -9.40
CA VAL A 108 5.28 -13.55 -8.49
C VAL A 108 4.81 -13.17 -7.09
N HIS A 109 5.28 -12.06 -6.54
CA HIS A 109 4.87 -11.62 -5.20
C HIS A 109 3.38 -11.27 -5.10
N ALA A 110 2.80 -10.58 -6.08
CA ALA A 110 1.36 -10.26 -6.07
C ALA A 110 0.49 -11.52 -6.13
N GLN A 111 0.93 -12.52 -6.89
CA GLN A 111 0.21 -13.78 -7.04
C GLN A 111 0.37 -14.67 -5.80
N MET A 112 1.57 -14.75 -5.21
CA MET A 112 1.76 -15.41 -3.91
C MET A 112 0.93 -14.75 -2.81
N TYR A 113 0.75 -13.42 -2.86
CA TYR A 113 -0.12 -12.70 -1.92
C TYR A 113 -1.59 -13.12 -2.06
N SER A 114 -2.08 -13.25 -3.30
CA SER A 114 -3.42 -13.75 -3.60
C SER A 114 -3.62 -15.20 -3.17
N LEU A 115 -2.67 -16.10 -3.43
CA LEU A 115 -2.71 -17.47 -2.92
C LEU A 115 -2.73 -17.49 -1.38
N GLY A 116 -1.97 -16.58 -0.78
CA GLY A 116 -1.96 -16.31 0.65
C GLY A 116 -3.35 -16.03 1.22
N ASP A 117 -4.18 -15.30 0.47
CA ASP A 117 -5.56 -15.00 0.82
C ASP A 117 -6.51 -16.17 0.51
N LYS A 118 -6.44 -16.69 -0.72
CA LYS A 118 -7.33 -17.73 -1.25
C LYS A 118 -7.29 -19.02 -0.43
N TYR A 119 -6.10 -19.46 -0.03
CA TYR A 119 -5.90 -20.71 0.71
C TYR A 119 -5.70 -20.49 2.21
N ASP A 120 -6.04 -19.30 2.72
CA ASP A 120 -5.86 -18.91 4.12
C ASP A 120 -4.46 -19.25 4.67
N LEU A 121 -3.44 -18.70 4.01
CA LEU A 121 -2.03 -18.84 4.35
C LEU A 121 -1.49 -17.48 4.83
N PRO A 122 -1.77 -17.06 6.08
CA PRO A 122 -1.43 -15.72 6.57
C PRO A 122 0.08 -15.46 6.57
N GLY A 123 0.90 -16.49 6.84
CA GLY A 123 2.35 -16.40 6.74
C GLY A 123 2.82 -16.08 5.32
N LEU A 124 2.21 -16.74 4.32
CA LEU A 124 2.54 -16.52 2.92
C LEU A 124 2.13 -15.13 2.46
N LYS A 125 0.91 -14.72 2.81
CA LYS A 125 0.37 -13.40 2.50
C LYS A 125 1.28 -12.29 3.07
N LYS A 126 1.71 -12.45 4.33
CA LYS A 126 2.63 -11.50 4.99
C LYS A 126 4.00 -11.46 4.31
N GLU A 127 4.59 -12.61 4.02
CA GLU A 127 5.91 -12.70 3.42
C GLU A 127 5.91 -12.14 1.98
N ALA A 128 4.86 -12.44 1.21
CA ALA A 128 4.68 -11.89 -0.12
C ALA A 128 4.52 -10.37 -0.12
N ALA A 129 3.76 -9.80 0.81
CA ALA A 129 3.68 -8.35 0.95
C ALA A 129 5.04 -7.73 1.33
N ARG A 130 5.79 -8.35 2.24
CA ARG A 130 7.11 -7.86 2.65
C ARG A 130 8.06 -7.78 1.45
N ARG A 131 8.20 -8.87 0.70
CA ARG A 131 9.08 -8.94 -0.47
C ARG A 131 8.61 -8.07 -1.63
N PHE A 132 7.30 -8.03 -1.89
CA PHE A 132 6.72 -7.08 -2.85
C PHE A 132 7.13 -5.64 -2.53
N ASN A 133 7.07 -5.26 -1.25
CA ASN A 133 7.41 -3.90 -0.80
C ASN A 133 8.90 -3.58 -0.88
N GLU A 134 9.77 -4.58 -0.79
CA GLU A 134 11.21 -4.44 -1.01
C GLU A 134 11.48 -4.24 -2.50
N ASP A 135 10.90 -5.10 -3.33
CA ASP A 135 11.08 -5.11 -4.78
C ASP A 135 10.53 -3.86 -5.47
N ILE A 136 9.36 -3.38 -5.04
CA ILE A 136 8.71 -2.20 -5.64
C ILE A 136 9.43 -0.89 -5.30
N ARG A 137 10.24 -0.88 -4.24
CA ARG A 137 11.02 0.30 -3.81
C ARG A 137 12.28 0.50 -4.63
N ILE A 138 12.75 -0.52 -5.35
CA ILE A 138 13.98 -0.43 -6.15
C ILE A 138 13.79 0.70 -7.17
N PRO A 139 14.58 1.80 -7.08
CA PRO A 139 14.43 2.94 -7.98
C PRO A 139 14.68 2.50 -9.40
N GLY A 140 13.78 2.94 -10.28
CA GLY A 140 13.81 2.58 -11.68
C GLY A 140 13.03 3.62 -12.45
N ASP A 141 13.77 4.44 -13.20
CA ASP A 141 13.21 5.55 -13.99
C ASP A 141 13.05 5.16 -15.47
N SER A 142 13.41 3.92 -15.82
CA SER A 142 13.27 3.45 -17.19
C SER A 142 11.81 3.14 -17.52
N LYS A 143 11.41 3.40 -18.77
CA LYS A 143 10.07 3.10 -19.27
C LYS A 143 9.66 1.63 -19.05
N SER A 144 10.60 0.69 -19.10
CA SER A 144 10.33 -0.74 -18.86
C SER A 144 9.97 -1.04 -17.40
N GLU A 145 10.61 -0.40 -16.43
CA GLU A 145 10.29 -0.56 -15.01
C GLU A 145 8.94 0.07 -14.66
N ILE A 146 8.62 1.18 -15.34
CA ILE A 146 7.33 1.86 -15.25
C ILE A 146 6.21 0.94 -15.73
N LEU A 147 6.34 0.40 -16.94
CA LEU A 147 5.39 -0.55 -17.51
C LEU A 147 5.30 -1.83 -16.67
N THR A 148 6.42 -2.26 -16.07
CA THR A 148 6.44 -3.39 -15.13
C THR A 148 5.58 -3.11 -13.91
N LEU A 149 5.70 -1.93 -13.29
CA LEU A 149 4.89 -1.52 -12.15
C LEU A 149 3.41 -1.41 -12.52
N LEU A 150 3.09 -0.88 -13.69
CA LEU A 150 1.69 -0.77 -14.13
C LEU A 150 1.08 -2.15 -14.44
N SER A 151 1.85 -3.05 -15.04
CA SER A 151 1.36 -4.39 -15.40
C SER A 151 0.96 -5.29 -14.22
N VAL A 152 1.43 -5.00 -12.99
CA VAL A 152 1.01 -5.75 -11.80
C VAL A 152 -0.30 -5.23 -11.18
N VAL A 153 -0.76 -4.04 -11.56
CA VAL A 153 -1.99 -3.42 -11.04
C VAL A 153 -3.21 -4.32 -11.24
N PRO A 154 -3.48 -4.90 -12.44
CA PRO A 154 -4.64 -5.76 -12.65
C PRO A 154 -4.66 -6.93 -11.68
N ILE A 155 -3.52 -7.59 -11.47
CA ILE A 155 -3.40 -8.72 -10.54
C ILE A 155 -3.78 -8.26 -9.12
N VAL A 156 -3.13 -7.21 -8.61
CA VAL A 156 -3.35 -6.73 -7.24
C VAL A 156 -4.81 -6.37 -6.94
N TYR A 157 -5.54 -5.87 -7.94
CA TYR A 157 -6.92 -5.43 -7.78
C TYR A 157 -7.98 -6.47 -8.14
N THR A 158 -7.65 -7.52 -8.88
CA THR A 158 -8.63 -8.53 -9.32
C THR A 158 -8.52 -9.85 -8.57
N THR A 159 -7.37 -10.14 -7.97
CA THR A 159 -7.10 -11.43 -7.30
C THR A 159 -7.22 -11.37 -5.78
N THR A 160 -7.60 -10.20 -5.23
CA THR A 160 -7.91 -10.02 -3.80
C THR A 160 -9.18 -9.17 -3.65
N PRO A 161 -9.98 -9.35 -2.58
CA PRO A 161 -11.18 -8.56 -2.33
C PRO A 161 -10.91 -7.05 -2.24
N ASP A 162 -11.94 -6.23 -2.50
CA ASP A 162 -11.81 -4.76 -2.50
C ASP A 162 -11.46 -4.13 -1.16
N THR A 163 -11.77 -4.86 -0.09
CA THR A 163 -11.40 -4.53 1.28
C THR A 163 -9.92 -4.76 1.57
N ASP A 164 -9.20 -5.54 0.74
CA ASP A 164 -7.78 -5.77 0.90
C ASP A 164 -6.99 -4.54 0.44
N ARG A 165 -6.51 -3.77 1.42
CA ARG A 165 -5.71 -2.57 1.19
C ARG A 165 -4.20 -2.82 1.23
N GLY A 166 -3.76 -4.08 1.37
CA GLY A 166 -2.38 -4.49 1.57
C GLY A 166 -1.49 -4.04 0.41
N LEU A 167 -1.48 -4.79 -0.70
CA LEU A 167 -0.67 -4.44 -1.87
C LEU A 167 -1.19 -3.18 -2.59
N ARG A 168 -2.52 -2.98 -2.65
CA ARG A 168 -3.16 -1.82 -3.30
C ARG A 168 -2.56 -0.50 -2.82
N ASN A 169 -2.46 -0.29 -1.51
CA ASN A 169 -1.90 0.95 -0.96
C ASN A 169 -0.41 1.15 -1.30
N HIS A 170 0.37 0.09 -1.51
CA HIS A 170 1.78 0.20 -1.85
C HIS A 170 1.97 0.56 -3.32
N VAL A 171 1.24 -0.12 -4.22
CA VAL A 171 1.25 0.19 -5.66
C VAL A 171 0.79 1.63 -5.90
N VAL A 172 -0.34 2.04 -5.32
CA VAL A 172 -0.87 3.41 -5.45
C VAL A 172 0.16 4.44 -4.97
N ARG A 173 0.81 4.20 -3.81
CA ARG A 173 1.83 5.12 -3.29
C ARG A 173 3.05 5.20 -4.20
N GLN A 174 3.55 4.08 -4.70
CA GLN A 174 4.74 4.02 -5.54
C GLN A 174 4.50 4.66 -6.90
N VAL A 175 3.37 4.35 -7.55
CA VAL A 175 2.96 5.00 -8.80
C VAL A 175 2.84 6.51 -8.57
N PHE A 176 2.11 6.94 -7.54
CA PHE A 176 1.98 8.37 -7.23
C PHE A 176 3.34 9.06 -7.02
N GLN A 177 4.26 8.40 -6.31
CA GLN A 177 5.58 8.95 -6.00
C GLN A 177 6.45 9.13 -7.24
N ARG A 178 6.42 8.19 -8.19
CA ARG A 178 7.26 8.21 -9.39
C ARG A 178 6.77 9.16 -10.47
N TYR A 179 5.45 9.22 -10.72
CA TYR A 179 4.94 9.98 -11.87
C TYR A 179 4.38 11.35 -11.53
N GLY A 180 4.06 11.60 -10.26
CA GLY A 180 3.20 12.72 -9.91
C GLY A 180 1.90 12.69 -10.73
N ILE A 181 1.15 13.79 -10.74
CA ILE A 181 -0.16 13.87 -11.40
C ILE A 181 -0.15 14.81 -12.61
N ALA A 182 1.03 15.35 -12.93
CA ALA A 182 1.18 16.48 -13.83
C ALA A 182 1.64 16.11 -15.25
N SER A 183 2.08 14.87 -15.50
CA SER A 183 2.53 14.49 -16.84
C SER A 183 1.36 14.06 -17.72
N LYS A 184 1.20 14.71 -18.88
CA LYS A 184 0.22 14.30 -19.90
C LYS A 184 0.50 12.86 -20.41
N HIS A 185 1.78 12.48 -20.48
CA HIS A 185 2.20 11.10 -20.79
C HIS A 185 1.78 10.08 -19.72
N PHE A 186 1.73 10.49 -18.45
CA PHE A 186 1.26 9.61 -17.38
C PHE A 186 -0.22 9.25 -17.55
N VAL A 187 -1.05 10.18 -18.07
CA VAL A 187 -2.49 9.90 -18.28
C VAL A 187 -2.70 8.84 -19.38
N GLU A 188 -1.93 8.89 -20.47
CA GLU A 188 -2.02 7.91 -21.57
C GLU A 188 -1.51 6.52 -21.15
N GLU A 189 -0.41 6.44 -20.39
CA GLU A 189 0.11 5.17 -19.85
C GLU A 189 -0.81 4.62 -18.75
N LEU A 190 -1.43 5.51 -17.95
CA LEU A 190 -2.42 5.13 -16.95
C LEU A 190 -3.71 4.62 -17.62
N ASP A 191 -4.17 5.18 -18.75
CA ASP A 191 -5.32 4.66 -19.51
C ASP A 191 -5.16 3.18 -19.89
N THR A 192 -3.92 2.73 -20.13
CA THR A 192 -3.61 1.31 -20.36
C THR A 192 -3.69 0.48 -19.08
N ALA A 193 -3.37 1.06 -17.92
CA ALA A 193 -3.51 0.43 -16.60
C ALA A 193 -4.90 0.62 -15.95
N LEU A 194 -5.74 1.51 -16.52
CA LEU A 194 -7.06 1.89 -16.05
C LEU A 194 -8.13 0.84 -16.29
N GLU A 195 -7.77 -0.30 -16.88
CA GLU A 195 -8.61 -1.51 -16.90
C GLU A 195 -9.17 -1.83 -15.50
N VAL A 196 -8.53 -1.34 -14.44
CA VAL A 196 -9.08 -1.32 -13.08
C VAL A 196 -9.56 0.08 -12.66
N ARG A 197 -10.86 0.37 -12.84
CA ARG A 197 -11.51 1.63 -12.38
C ARG A 197 -11.21 1.99 -10.91
N GLN A 198 -11.06 0.99 -10.04
CA GLN A 198 -10.78 1.22 -8.61
C GLN A 198 -9.38 1.77 -8.35
N PHE A 199 -8.39 1.37 -9.14
CA PHE A 199 -7.04 1.89 -9.02
C PHE A 199 -6.99 3.39 -9.32
N ALA A 200 -7.71 3.83 -10.36
CA ALA A 200 -7.89 5.24 -10.69
C ALA A 200 -8.39 6.05 -9.49
N ARG A 201 -9.46 5.55 -8.87
CA ARG A 201 -10.11 6.19 -7.72
C ARG A 201 -9.13 6.30 -6.56
N ASP A 202 -8.37 5.24 -6.29
CA ASP A 202 -7.38 5.24 -5.20
C ASP A 202 -6.26 6.26 -5.41
N ILE A 203 -5.75 6.40 -6.65
CA ILE A 203 -4.74 7.40 -7.00
C ILE A 203 -5.29 8.82 -6.80
N ILE A 204 -6.52 9.07 -7.22
CA ILE A 204 -7.20 10.37 -7.08
C ILE A 204 -7.45 10.69 -5.61
N VAL A 205 -7.92 9.72 -4.82
CA VAL A 205 -8.12 9.88 -3.38
C VAL A 205 -6.78 10.20 -2.68
N LEU A 206 -5.70 9.49 -3.05
CA LEU A 206 -4.37 9.77 -2.50
C LEU A 206 -3.90 11.19 -2.87
N HIS A 207 -4.16 11.63 -4.09
CA HIS A 207 -3.86 12.99 -4.53
C HIS A 207 -4.60 14.04 -3.70
N SER A 208 -5.91 13.88 -3.55
CA SER A 208 -6.74 14.80 -2.79
C SER A 208 -6.23 14.93 -1.36
N LYS A 209 -5.91 13.80 -0.71
CA LYS A 209 -5.33 13.76 0.64
C LYS A 209 -3.98 14.47 0.72
N ARG A 210 -3.07 14.25 -0.24
CA ARG A 210 -1.75 14.91 -0.27
C ARG A 210 -1.86 16.40 -0.58
N SER A 211 -2.74 16.79 -1.50
CA SER A 211 -3.03 18.18 -1.82
C SER A 211 -3.55 18.91 -0.58
N ALA A 212 -4.57 18.36 0.09
CA ALA A 212 -5.09 18.90 1.35
C ALA A 212 -3.99 19.03 2.41
N LYS A 213 -3.18 17.99 2.63
CA LYS A 213 -2.04 18.05 3.57
C LYS A 213 -1.04 19.14 3.19
N GLY A 214 -0.75 19.33 1.90
CA GLY A 214 0.09 20.41 1.39
C GLY A 214 -0.51 21.80 1.65
N LYS A 215 -1.83 21.96 1.46
CA LYS A 215 -2.58 23.19 1.75
C LYS A 215 -2.48 23.55 3.24
N TYR A 216 -2.75 22.61 4.14
CA TYR A 216 -2.64 22.83 5.58
C TYR A 216 -1.21 23.12 6.04
N ALA A 217 -0.21 22.44 5.47
CA ALA A 217 1.20 22.72 5.77
C ALA A 217 1.64 24.11 5.28
N ALA A 218 1.16 24.55 4.11
CA ALA A 218 1.42 25.89 3.60
C ALA A 218 0.77 26.97 4.48
N LEU A 219 -0.50 26.75 4.86
CA LEU A 219 -1.22 27.61 5.79
C LEU A 219 -0.50 27.73 7.14
N ALA A 220 -0.07 26.61 7.72
CA ALA A 220 0.68 26.59 8.98
C ALA A 220 2.00 27.36 8.88
N ARG A 221 2.74 27.23 7.77
CA ARG A 221 3.97 28.01 7.52
C ARG A 221 3.68 29.51 7.40
N GLU A 222 2.58 29.88 6.76
CA GLU A 222 2.18 31.28 6.63
C GLU A 222 1.78 31.88 7.99
N MET A 223 0.95 31.16 8.75
CA MET A 223 0.56 31.55 10.12
C MET A 223 1.79 31.72 11.01
N TYR A 224 2.76 30.80 10.93
CA TYR A 224 4.02 30.90 11.67
C TYR A 224 4.85 32.12 11.26
N ARG A 225 4.96 32.40 9.94
CA ARG A 225 5.66 33.59 9.43
C ARG A 225 5.00 34.88 9.91
N ILE A 226 3.67 34.96 9.86
CA ILE A 226 2.91 36.12 10.32
C ILE A 226 3.10 36.32 11.84
N TRP A 227 3.01 35.25 12.62
CA TRP A 227 3.20 35.29 14.07
C TRP A 227 4.59 35.84 14.43
N HIS A 228 5.65 35.33 13.81
CA HIS A 228 7.01 35.79 14.08
C HIS A 228 7.28 37.22 13.61
N ARG A 229 6.73 37.62 12.46
CA ARG A 229 7.04 38.92 11.84
C ARG A 229 6.25 40.08 12.44
N TYR A 230 5.00 39.87 12.81
CA TYR A 230 4.10 40.94 13.20
C TYR A 230 3.60 40.81 14.64
N VAL A 231 3.20 39.61 15.06
CA VAL A 231 2.54 39.41 16.36
C VAL A 231 3.56 39.39 17.51
N ARG A 232 4.64 38.63 17.36
CA ARG A 232 5.66 38.46 18.40
C ARG A 232 6.39 39.77 18.78
N PRO A 233 6.82 40.63 17.84
CA PRO A 233 7.48 41.90 18.19
C PRO A 233 6.51 42.88 18.85
N LEU A 234 5.25 42.92 18.40
CA LEU A 234 4.23 43.80 18.96
C LEU A 234 3.90 43.41 20.41
N LEU A 235 3.76 42.11 20.67
CA LEU A 235 3.58 41.59 22.03
C LEU A 235 4.79 41.88 22.91
N ALA A 236 6.01 41.66 22.41
CA ALA A 236 7.23 41.94 23.15
C ALA A 236 7.40 43.43 23.48
N ALA A 237 7.12 44.32 22.52
CA ALA A 237 7.15 45.77 22.72
C ALA A 237 6.06 46.21 23.71
N THR A 238 4.86 45.66 23.59
CA THR A 238 3.76 45.93 24.53
C THR A 238 4.17 45.53 25.96
N ILE A 239 4.69 44.32 26.14
CA ILE A 239 5.19 43.81 27.44
C ILE A 239 6.33 44.68 27.97
N ALA A 240 7.27 45.10 27.12
CA ALA A 240 8.42 45.93 27.51
C ALA A 240 8.06 47.39 27.84
N SER A 241 6.93 47.88 27.33
CA SER A 241 6.45 49.25 27.56
C SER A 241 5.81 49.44 28.94
N PHE A 242 5.62 48.36 29.71
CA PHE A 242 4.95 48.44 31.01
C PHE A 242 5.94 48.69 32.15
N PRO A 243 5.80 49.80 32.91
CA PRO A 243 6.56 50.00 34.13
C PRO A 243 6.08 49.03 35.22
N SER A 244 6.99 48.64 36.11
CA SER A 244 6.70 47.89 37.34
C SER A 244 5.69 48.67 38.22
N ALA A 245 4.40 48.44 38.04
CA ALA A 245 3.34 49.25 38.65
C ALA A 245 2.98 48.79 40.08
N ALA A 246 3.03 49.72 41.03
CA ALA A 246 2.80 49.50 42.46
C ALA A 246 1.32 49.59 42.91
N THR A 247 0.39 50.06 42.08
CA THR A 247 -1.02 50.32 42.48
C THR A 247 -2.06 49.51 41.71
N LEU A 248 -3.19 49.18 42.37
CA LEU A 248 -4.25 48.30 41.87
C LEU A 248 -4.96 48.84 40.61
N GLN A 249 -5.18 50.16 40.54
CA GLN A 249 -5.86 50.82 39.41
C GLN A 249 -5.04 50.72 38.12
N ALA A 250 -3.71 50.82 38.22
CA ALA A 250 -2.81 50.60 37.09
C ALA A 250 -2.85 49.14 36.60
N ARG A 251 -2.97 48.17 37.51
CA ARG A 251 -3.09 46.74 37.15
C ARG A 251 -4.38 46.42 36.42
N LEU A 252 -5.50 47.05 36.79
CA LEU A 252 -6.79 46.92 36.10
C LEU A 252 -6.75 47.53 34.68
N LEU A 253 -6.16 48.70 34.52
CA LEU A 253 -6.00 49.32 33.20
C LEU A 253 -5.07 48.50 32.28
N MET A 254 -4.03 47.87 32.85
CA MET A 254 -3.16 46.92 32.15
C MET A 254 -3.91 45.68 31.67
N LEU A 255 -4.78 45.11 32.51
CA LEU A 255 -5.57 43.94 32.13
C LEU A 255 -6.50 44.26 30.93
N VAL A 256 -7.15 45.43 30.96
CA VAL A 256 -8.06 45.86 29.89
C VAL A 256 -7.32 46.09 28.57
N THR A 257 -6.15 46.74 28.60
CA THR A 257 -5.35 46.96 27.37
C THR A 257 -4.78 45.65 26.81
N LEU A 258 -4.41 44.69 27.66
CA LEU A 258 -3.98 43.36 27.23
C LEU A 258 -5.14 42.58 26.58
N ILE A 259 -6.35 42.65 27.15
CA ILE A 259 -7.53 41.99 26.58
C ILE A 259 -7.94 42.64 25.24
N CYS A 260 -7.91 43.97 25.13
CA CYS A 260 -8.21 44.68 23.89
C CYS A 260 -7.18 44.38 22.77
N SER A 261 -5.89 44.30 23.10
CA SER A 261 -4.86 43.93 22.12
C SER A 261 -4.96 42.46 21.71
N LEU A 262 -5.27 41.55 22.63
CA LEU A 262 -5.46 40.13 22.34
C LEU A 262 -6.68 39.89 21.43
N THR A 263 -7.79 40.60 21.67
CA THR A 263 -9.01 40.50 20.84
C THR A 263 -8.77 41.00 19.41
N VAL A 264 -8.05 42.11 19.24
CA VAL A 264 -7.64 42.59 17.90
C VAL A 264 -6.76 41.57 17.17
N VAL A 265 -5.81 40.94 17.86
CA VAL A 265 -4.96 39.89 17.29
C VAL A 265 -5.78 38.66 16.87
N ILE A 266 -6.77 38.26 17.67
CA ILE A 266 -7.66 37.13 17.36
C ILE A 266 -8.50 37.44 16.11
N VAL A 267 -9.11 38.63 16.04
CA VAL A 267 -9.94 39.06 14.90
C VAL A 267 -9.11 39.13 13.61
N LEU A 268 -7.91 39.71 13.66
CA LEU A 268 -6.99 39.72 12.51
C LEU A 268 -6.56 38.30 12.11
N GLY A 269 -6.38 37.39 13.07
CA GLY A 269 -6.12 35.98 12.82
C GLY A 269 -7.24 35.29 12.04
N PHE A 270 -8.51 35.53 12.39
CA PHE A 270 -9.66 34.98 11.66
C PHE A 270 -9.80 35.55 10.25
N ILE A 271 -9.55 36.86 10.06
CA ILE A 271 -9.58 37.50 8.75
C ILE A 271 -8.50 36.93 7.82
N LEU A 272 -7.27 36.77 8.34
CA LEU A 272 -6.17 36.18 7.58
C LEU A 272 -6.40 34.70 7.26
N LEU A 273 -7.03 33.95 8.18
CA LEU A 273 -7.44 32.57 7.92
C LEU A 273 -8.47 32.49 6.78
N GLY A 274 -9.49 33.37 6.79
CA GLY A 274 -10.48 33.45 5.71
C GLY A 274 -9.88 33.83 4.35
N TYR A 275 -8.94 34.77 4.33
CA TYR A 275 -8.23 35.17 3.12
C TYR A 275 -7.31 34.05 2.58
N ALA A 276 -6.63 33.33 3.47
CA ALA A 276 -5.81 32.18 3.07
C ALA A 276 -6.65 31.03 2.50
N LEU A 277 -7.84 30.77 3.07
CA LEU A 277 -8.77 29.76 2.56
C LEU A 277 -9.30 30.11 1.16
N THR A 278 -9.65 31.37 0.91
CA THR A 278 -10.13 31.83 -0.40
C THR A 278 -9.04 31.78 -1.48
N LEU A 279 -7.80 32.15 -1.16
CA LEU A 279 -6.66 31.97 -2.08
C LEU A 279 -6.35 30.49 -2.38
N LEU A 280 -6.53 29.61 -1.38
CA LEU A 280 -6.36 28.17 -1.57
C LEU A 280 -7.46 27.57 -2.45
N GLU A 281 -8.67 28.14 -2.44
CA GLU A 281 -9.76 27.74 -3.31
C GLU A 281 -9.53 28.20 -4.76
N GLN A 282 -9.08 29.43 -4.97
CA GLN A 282 -8.75 29.93 -6.31
C GLN A 282 -7.57 29.19 -6.97
N ARG A 283 -6.53 28.84 -6.20
CA ARG A 283 -5.32 28.21 -6.73
C ARG A 283 -5.45 26.70 -6.98
N TYR A 284 -6.39 26.04 -6.31
CA TYR A 284 -6.52 24.58 -6.32
C TYR A 284 -7.97 24.09 -6.50
N GLY A 285 -8.86 24.95 -6.98
CA GLY A 285 -10.26 24.65 -7.27
C GLY A 285 -10.45 23.64 -8.41
N PRO A 286 -11.70 23.21 -8.67
CA PRO A 286 -12.05 22.02 -9.46
C PRO A 286 -11.73 22.08 -10.97
N HIS A 287 -10.93 23.04 -11.44
CA HIS A 287 -10.55 23.17 -12.85
C HIS A 287 -9.38 22.26 -13.29
N SER A 288 -9.03 21.25 -12.50
CA SER A 288 -8.01 20.28 -12.93
C SER A 288 -8.56 19.35 -14.01
N VAL A 289 -7.68 18.93 -14.92
CA VAL A 289 -7.93 17.89 -15.95
C VAL A 289 -8.62 16.65 -15.36
N TRP A 290 -8.38 16.36 -14.08
CA TRP A 290 -8.93 15.26 -13.32
C TRP A 290 -10.40 15.40 -12.94
N ALA A 291 -10.95 16.60 -12.74
CA ALA A 291 -12.40 16.77 -12.55
C ALA A 291 -13.17 16.37 -13.83
N ARG A 292 -12.61 16.70 -15.00
CA ARG A 292 -13.13 16.28 -16.31
C ARG A 292 -12.93 14.79 -16.60
N HIS A 293 -11.91 14.16 -16.04
CA HIS A 293 -11.67 12.72 -16.17
C HIS A 293 -12.55 11.92 -15.19
N LEU A 294 -12.72 12.38 -13.94
CA LEU A 294 -13.65 11.83 -12.95
C LEU A 294 -15.10 11.84 -13.43
N ALA A 295 -15.54 12.96 -14.04
CA ALA A 295 -16.86 13.06 -14.63
C ALA A 295 -17.08 11.99 -15.73
N ARG A 296 -16.04 11.67 -16.51
CA ARG A 296 -16.07 10.63 -17.56
C ARG A 296 -16.02 9.20 -17.01
N VAL A 297 -15.23 8.95 -15.97
CA VAL A 297 -15.13 7.62 -15.34
C VAL A 297 -16.39 7.25 -14.55
N ASN A 298 -17.13 8.23 -14.01
CA ASN A 298 -18.38 8.00 -13.31
C ASN A 298 -19.63 7.98 -14.21
N SER A 299 -19.52 8.44 -15.46
CA SER A 299 -20.64 8.47 -16.42
C SER A 299 -20.77 7.22 -17.30
N ASN A 300 -19.85 6.26 -17.18
CA ASN A 300 -19.80 4.96 -17.89
C ASN A 300 -19.62 3.81 -16.90
#